data_AF-A0A6A7FRE6-F1
#
_entry.id   AF-A0A6A7FRE6-F1
#
_cell.length_a   1.000
_cell.length_b   1.000
_cell.length_c   1.000
_cell.angle_alpha   90.00
_cell.angle_beta   90.00
_cell.angle_gamma   90.00
#
_symmetry.space_group_name_H-M   'P 1'
#
loop_
_entity.id
_entity.type
_entity.pdbx_description
1 polymer ?
#
loop_
_entity_poly.entity_id
_entity_poly.type
_entity_poly.pdbx_seq_one_letter_code
_entity_poly.pdbx_strand_id
1 'polypeptide(L)'
;MMATNIEEDSRTALVKLECVKEIRNKMVHVERLRNRLASEIEAVQVEEASLAEYRAEVDQLLQEKMAHVEELRQIHADINSMENIIKNGEDARMKALDTARRLYEEYQPLKNETSRLVAIHLPRTHSLPSLTLEDDPVPPNFFEKAGIEWPHESEECVGSGMSVHSNALSGLSSTLAGIPNIGLPAPFLTHHQGGALGQMRSPQKLDQRPLPPPPGPPAPAFRQQPPPMKSCLSCHQQIHRNAPICPLCKAKSRSRNPKKPKKKD
;
A
#
# COMPACT_ATOMS: atom_id res chain seq x y z
N MET A 1 -1.27 -102.96 -7.04
CA MET A 1 -1.65 -102.16 -5.87
C MET A 1 -0.57 -101.14 -5.47
N MET A 2 0.72 -101.51 -5.39
CA MET A 2 1.77 -100.50 -5.09
C MET A 2 2.00 -99.49 -6.22
N ALA A 3 2.02 -99.91 -7.49
CA ALA A 3 2.23 -99.01 -8.63
C ALA A 3 1.12 -97.94 -8.77
N THR A 4 -0.14 -98.31 -8.50
CA THR A 4 -1.29 -97.40 -8.57
C THR A 4 -1.29 -96.36 -7.45
N ASN A 5 -0.85 -96.72 -6.24
CA ASN A 5 -0.67 -95.75 -5.14
C ASN A 5 0.41 -94.70 -5.47
N ILE A 6 1.51 -95.11 -6.12
CA ILE A 6 2.60 -94.21 -6.51
C ILE A 6 2.13 -93.19 -7.56
N GLU A 7 1.28 -93.59 -8.51
CA GLU A 7 0.70 -92.67 -9.51
C GLU A 7 -0.28 -91.67 -8.88
N GLU A 8 -1.08 -92.12 -7.90
CA GLU A 8 -2.07 -91.28 -7.21
C GLU A 8 -1.40 -90.26 -6.27
N ASP A 9 -0.33 -90.67 -5.58
CA ASP A 9 0.55 -89.78 -4.81
C ASP A 9 1.25 -88.76 -5.72
N SER A 10 1.71 -89.19 -6.91
CA SER A 10 2.34 -88.30 -7.91
C SER A 10 1.35 -87.26 -8.44
N ARG A 11 0.10 -87.66 -8.72
CA ARG A 11 -0.97 -86.74 -9.16
C ARG A 11 -1.30 -85.71 -8.08
N THR A 12 -1.36 -86.16 -6.83
CA THR A 12 -1.60 -85.28 -5.67
C THR A 12 -0.45 -84.30 -5.46
N ALA A 13 0.80 -84.73 -5.66
CA ALA A 13 1.97 -83.87 -5.60
C ALA A 13 1.94 -82.76 -6.68
N LEU A 14 1.52 -83.10 -7.91
CA LEU A 14 1.40 -82.12 -9.01
C LEU A 14 0.37 -81.02 -8.70
N VAL A 15 -0.82 -81.38 -8.19
CA VAL A 15 -1.86 -80.40 -7.80
C VAL A 15 -1.35 -79.47 -6.69
N LYS A 16 -0.63 -80.01 -5.71
CA LYS A 16 -0.01 -79.21 -4.63
C LYS A 16 1.01 -78.22 -5.19
N LEU A 17 1.85 -78.64 -6.14
CA LEU A 17 2.84 -77.76 -6.78
C LEU A 17 2.18 -76.65 -7.59
N GLU A 18 1.08 -76.94 -8.28
CA GLU A 18 0.30 -75.94 -9.02
C GLU A 18 -0.31 -74.89 -8.08
N CYS A 19 -0.89 -75.34 -6.97
CA CYS A 19 -1.40 -74.46 -5.92
C CYS A 19 -0.28 -73.58 -5.32
N VAL A 20 0.89 -74.15 -5.03
CA VAL A 20 2.06 -73.38 -4.53
C VAL A 20 2.53 -72.33 -5.54
N LYS A 21 2.54 -72.65 -6.84
CA LYS A 21 2.87 -71.69 -7.90
C LYS A 21 1.87 -70.53 -7.94
N GLU A 22 0.57 -70.82 -7.83
CA GLU A 22 -0.46 -69.79 -7.77
C GLU A 22 -0.33 -68.90 -6.53
N ILE A 23 -0.12 -69.50 -5.36
CA ILE A 23 0.12 -68.78 -4.10
C ILE A 23 1.32 -67.85 -4.26
N ARG A 24 2.44 -68.33 -4.80
CA ARG A 24 3.63 -67.51 -5.04
C ARG A 24 3.32 -66.32 -5.94
N ASN A 25 2.59 -66.53 -7.03
CA ASN A 25 2.23 -65.45 -7.96
C ASN A 25 1.31 -64.41 -7.29
N LYS A 26 0.32 -64.85 -6.50
CA LYS A 26 -0.55 -63.96 -5.72
C LYS A 26 0.24 -63.18 -4.67
N MET A 27 1.17 -63.82 -3.96
CA MET A 27 2.03 -63.17 -2.98
C MET A 27 2.87 -62.05 -3.61
N VAL A 28 3.49 -62.30 -4.77
CA VAL A 28 4.25 -61.26 -5.49
C VAL A 28 3.35 -60.09 -5.91
N HIS A 29 2.12 -60.37 -6.33
CA HIS A 29 1.17 -59.32 -6.70
C HIS A 29 0.73 -58.48 -5.49
N VAL A 30 0.44 -59.12 -4.35
CA VAL A 30 0.13 -58.45 -3.08
C VAL A 30 1.28 -57.57 -2.65
N GLU A 31 2.52 -58.05 -2.71
CA GLU A 31 3.69 -57.26 -2.31
C GLU A 31 3.86 -56.02 -3.19
N ARG A 32 3.64 -56.14 -4.51
CA ARG A 32 3.65 -54.99 -5.42
C ARG A 32 2.55 -53.98 -5.10
N LEU A 33 1.34 -54.46 -4.83
CA LEU A 33 0.21 -53.59 -4.44
C LEU A 33 0.46 -52.90 -3.10
N ARG A 34 1.01 -53.62 -2.12
CA ARG A 34 1.38 -53.08 -0.81
C ARG A 34 2.35 -51.92 -0.94
N ASN A 35 3.40 -52.09 -1.73
CA ASN A 35 4.42 -51.06 -1.91
C ASN A 35 3.89 -49.83 -2.66
N ARG A 36 3.01 -50.03 -3.66
CA ARG A 36 2.33 -48.91 -4.33
C ARG A 36 1.40 -48.17 -3.37
N LEU A 37 0.58 -48.90 -2.60
CA LEU A 37 -0.32 -48.31 -1.62
C LEU A 37 0.44 -47.51 -0.56
N ALA A 38 1.57 -48.03 -0.06
CA ALA A 38 2.41 -47.32 0.89
C ALA A 38 2.92 -45.98 0.34
N SER A 39 3.38 -45.97 -0.93
CA SER A 39 3.84 -44.73 -1.59
C SER A 39 2.71 -43.72 -1.81
N GLU A 40 1.50 -44.17 -2.15
CA GLU A 40 0.34 -43.27 -2.30
C GLU A 40 -0.09 -42.68 -0.95
N ILE A 41 -0.06 -43.46 0.12
CA ILE A 41 -0.35 -42.98 1.48
C ILE A 41 0.67 -41.91 1.90
N GLU A 42 1.96 -42.14 1.65
CA GLU A 42 3.01 -41.16 1.94
C GLU A 42 2.81 -39.86 1.13
N ALA A 43 2.46 -39.97 -0.16
CA ALA A 43 2.16 -38.81 -1.00
C ALA A 43 0.97 -38.01 -0.46
N VAL A 44 -0.10 -38.70 -0.02
CA VAL A 44 -1.26 -38.04 0.60
C VAL A 44 -0.87 -37.32 1.90
N GLN A 45 -0.05 -37.93 2.76
CA GLN A 45 0.39 -37.31 4.00
C GLN A 45 1.23 -36.04 3.76
N VAL A 46 2.10 -36.06 2.76
CA VAL A 46 2.89 -34.88 2.36
C VAL A 46 1.99 -33.76 1.83
N GLU A 47 0.99 -34.10 1.03
CA GLU A 47 0.02 -33.13 0.52
C GLU A 47 -0.84 -32.55 1.65
N GLU A 48 -1.31 -33.38 2.60
CA GLU A 48 -2.05 -32.91 3.76
C GLU A 48 -1.25 -31.93 4.62
N ALA A 49 0.04 -32.19 4.82
CA ALA A 49 0.94 -31.26 5.51
C ALA A 49 1.07 -29.93 4.76
N SER A 50 1.28 -30.00 3.44
CA SER A 50 1.40 -28.81 2.58
C SER A 50 0.10 -27.99 2.58
N LEU A 51 -1.06 -28.64 2.52
CA LEU A 51 -2.37 -27.99 2.61
C LEU A 51 -2.59 -27.31 3.96
N ALA A 52 -2.09 -27.89 5.06
CA ALA A 52 -2.15 -27.26 6.37
C ALA A 52 -1.32 -25.97 6.40
N GLU A 53 -0.11 -25.97 5.83
CA GLU A 53 0.73 -24.78 5.70
C GLU A 53 0.05 -23.69 4.86
N TYR A 54 -0.57 -24.04 3.74
CA TYR A 54 -1.27 -23.06 2.89
C TYR A 54 -2.48 -22.44 3.57
N ARG A 55 -3.20 -23.21 4.39
CA ARG A 55 -4.32 -22.67 5.19
C ARG A 55 -3.81 -21.69 6.24
N ALA A 56 -2.73 -22.03 6.93
CA ALA A 56 -2.11 -21.14 7.91
C ALA A 56 -1.61 -19.84 7.26
N GLU A 57 -1.02 -19.91 6.07
CA GLU A 57 -0.58 -18.72 5.32
C GLU A 57 -1.76 -17.81 4.95
N VAL A 58 -2.90 -18.38 4.54
CA VAL A 58 -4.12 -17.61 4.27
C VAL A 58 -4.60 -16.88 5.53
N ASP A 59 -4.58 -17.53 6.68
CA ASP A 59 -4.97 -16.91 7.95
C ASP A 59 -4.02 -15.77 8.34
N GLN A 60 -2.71 -15.95 8.15
CA GLN A 60 -1.72 -14.91 8.39
C GLN A 60 -1.93 -13.69 7.47
N LEU A 61 -2.19 -13.91 6.18
CA LEU A 61 -2.45 -12.83 5.23
C LEU A 61 -3.74 -12.05 5.58
N LEU A 62 -4.77 -12.75 6.07
CA LEU A 62 -5.99 -12.10 6.57
C LEU A 62 -5.71 -11.26 7.82
N GLN A 63 -4.86 -11.74 8.72
CA GLN A 63 -4.43 -10.98 9.89
C GLN A 63 -3.64 -9.72 9.49
N GLU A 64 -2.70 -9.83 8.55
CA GLU A 64 -1.93 -8.69 8.02
C GLU A 64 -2.86 -7.65 7.37
N LYS A 65 -3.84 -8.09 6.58
CA LYS A 65 -4.88 -7.21 6.03
C LYS A 65 -5.61 -6.43 7.13
N MET A 66 -5.97 -7.10 8.24
CA MET A 66 -6.65 -6.44 9.35
C MET A 66 -5.74 -5.44 10.07
N ALA A 67 -4.45 -5.74 10.21
CA ALA A 67 -3.48 -4.79 10.75
C ALA A 67 -3.40 -3.52 9.89
N HIS A 68 -3.34 -3.65 8.55
CA HIS A 68 -3.35 -2.49 7.65
C HIS A 68 -4.65 -1.67 7.70
N VAL A 69 -5.80 -2.31 7.91
CA VAL A 69 -7.06 -1.59 8.09
C VAL A 69 -7.02 -0.73 9.35
N GLU A 70 -6.41 -1.22 10.44
CA GLU A 70 -6.27 -0.45 11.67
C GLU A 70 -5.26 0.71 11.52
N GLU A 71 -4.15 0.50 10.80
CA GLU A 71 -3.22 1.58 10.43
C GLU A 71 -3.93 2.69 9.66
N LEU A 72 -4.76 2.34 8.68
CA LEU A 72 -5.58 3.32 7.94
C LEU A 72 -6.57 4.03 8.85
N ARG A 73 -7.18 3.34 9.81
CA ARG A 73 -8.08 3.95 10.79
C ARG A 73 -7.36 4.97 11.66
N GLN A 74 -6.13 4.67 12.09
CA GLN A 74 -5.30 5.59 12.87
C GLN A 74 -4.93 6.83 12.06
N ILE A 75 -4.51 6.65 10.80
CA ILE A 75 -4.22 7.79 9.90
C ILE A 75 -5.43 8.71 9.76
N HIS A 76 -6.64 8.17 9.58
CA HIS A 76 -7.85 9.00 9.54
C HIS A 76 -8.09 9.75 10.85
N ALA A 77 -7.86 9.12 12.00
CA ALA A 77 -7.98 9.79 13.30
C ALA A 77 -6.96 10.93 13.45
N ASP A 78 -5.72 10.73 12.99
CA ASP A 78 -4.66 11.73 13.04
C ASP A 78 -4.96 12.90 12.08
N ILE A 79 -5.47 12.64 10.88
CA ILE A 79 -5.94 13.66 9.94
C ILE A 79 -7.00 14.54 10.61
N ASN A 80 -8.04 13.93 11.18
CA ASN A 80 -9.11 14.67 11.86
C ASN A 80 -8.57 15.49 13.05
N SER A 81 -7.58 14.98 13.78
CA SER A 81 -6.90 15.71 14.86
C SER A 81 -6.18 16.95 14.33
N MET A 82 -5.43 16.81 13.23
CA MET A 82 -4.71 17.90 12.59
C MET A 82 -5.65 18.96 12.01
N GLU A 83 -6.74 18.56 11.36
CA GLU A 83 -7.78 19.47 10.86
C GLU A 83 -8.39 20.31 11.99
N ASN A 84 -8.66 19.68 13.14
CA ASN A 84 -9.15 20.39 14.32
C ASN A 84 -8.12 21.40 14.86
N ILE A 85 -6.83 21.05 14.87
CA ILE A 85 -5.75 21.97 15.28
C ILE A 85 -5.69 23.18 14.34
N ILE A 86 -5.75 22.95 13.03
CA ILE A 86 -5.75 24.03 12.03
C ILE A 86 -6.95 24.95 12.25
N LYS A 87 -8.15 24.38 12.32
CA LYS A 87 -9.39 25.15 12.55
C LYS A 87 -9.33 25.99 13.82
N ASN A 88 -8.89 25.39 14.94
CA ASN A 88 -8.73 26.10 16.21
C ASN A 88 -7.70 27.24 16.10
N GLY A 89 -6.61 27.02 15.36
CA GLY A 89 -5.59 28.04 15.10
C GLY A 89 -6.12 29.20 14.26
N GLU A 90 -6.91 28.91 13.22
CA GLU A 90 -7.56 29.92 12.39
C GLU A 90 -8.58 30.74 13.19
N ASP A 91 -9.41 30.09 14.01
CA ASP A 91 -10.36 30.75 14.90
C ASP A 91 -9.65 31.66 15.92
N ALA A 92 -8.53 31.19 16.50
CA ALA A 92 -7.74 31.98 17.42
C ALA A 92 -7.11 33.20 16.72
N ARG A 93 -6.57 33.01 15.51
CA ARG A 93 -6.04 34.10 14.68
C ARG A 93 -7.11 35.12 14.35
N MET A 94 -8.31 34.69 13.96
CA MET A 94 -9.43 35.59 13.65
C MET A 94 -9.81 36.44 14.87
N LYS A 95 -9.95 35.82 16.05
CA LYS A 95 -10.25 36.53 17.30
C LYS A 95 -9.17 37.56 17.65
N ALA A 96 -7.89 37.21 17.46
CA ALA A 96 -6.79 38.13 17.69
C ALA A 96 -6.82 39.32 16.72
N LEU A 97 -7.14 39.07 15.44
CA LEU A 97 -7.28 40.10 14.41
C LEU A 97 -8.45 41.05 14.72
N ASP A 98 -9.60 40.52 15.11
CA ASP A 98 -10.76 41.32 15.51
C ASP A 98 -10.44 42.20 16.72
N THR A 99 -9.72 41.65 17.69
CA THR A 99 -9.26 42.41 18.88
C THR A 99 -8.30 43.53 18.47
N ALA A 100 -7.31 43.23 17.62
CA ALA A 100 -6.37 44.22 17.11
C ALA A 100 -7.06 45.33 16.31
N ARG A 101 -8.08 44.99 15.51
CA ARG A 101 -8.88 45.95 14.74
C ARG A 101 -9.61 46.92 15.66
N ARG A 102 -10.32 46.42 16.68
CA ARG A 102 -11.03 47.26 17.67
C ARG A 102 -10.07 48.20 18.41
N LEU A 103 -8.92 47.69 18.84
CA LEU A 103 -7.89 48.52 19.49
C LEU A 103 -7.35 49.61 18.55
N TYR A 104 -7.16 49.29 17.27
CA TYR A 104 -6.70 50.27 16.28
C TYR A 104 -7.75 51.37 16.03
N GLU A 105 -9.03 50.99 15.94
CA GLU A 105 -10.16 51.93 15.83
C GLU A 105 -10.22 52.90 17.02
N GLU A 106 -9.86 52.45 18.24
CA GLU A 106 -9.76 53.30 19.44
C GLU A 106 -8.46 54.13 19.48
N TYR A 107 -7.33 53.57 19.06
CA TYR A 107 -6.01 54.22 19.06
C TYR A 107 -5.94 55.41 18.10
N GLN A 108 -6.49 55.28 16.88
CA GLN A 108 -6.42 56.30 15.83
C GLN A 108 -6.93 57.68 16.25
N PRO A 109 -8.16 57.84 16.80
CA PRO A 109 -8.64 59.16 17.22
C PRO A 109 -7.81 59.75 18.37
N LEU A 110 -7.34 58.92 19.31
CA LEU A 110 -6.48 59.36 20.43
C LEU A 110 -5.11 59.85 19.93
N LYS A 111 -4.48 59.12 18.99
CA LYS A 111 -3.24 59.54 18.33
C LYS A 111 -3.40 60.88 17.62
N ASN A 112 -4.49 61.03 16.86
CA ASN A 112 -4.78 62.25 16.11
C ASN A 112 -5.03 63.45 17.03
N GLU A 113 -5.79 63.28 18.10
CA GLU A 113 -6.04 64.33 19.07
C GLU A 113 -4.78 64.73 19.83
N THR A 114 -3.97 63.75 20.25
CA THR A 114 -2.67 64.01 20.87
C THR A 114 -1.75 64.80 19.94
N SER A 115 -1.69 64.40 18.66
CA SER A 115 -0.91 65.11 17.63
C SER A 115 -1.40 66.54 17.43
N ARG A 116 -2.73 66.76 17.43
CA ARG A 116 -3.35 68.09 17.35
C ARG A 116 -2.98 68.97 18.55
N LEU A 117 -3.06 68.44 19.77
CA LEU A 117 -2.73 69.17 21.00
C LEU A 117 -1.24 69.53 21.05
N VAL A 118 -0.35 68.61 20.68
CA VAL A 118 1.10 68.87 20.58
C VAL A 118 1.37 69.99 19.57
N ALA A 119 0.71 69.96 18.40
CA ALA A 119 0.88 70.98 17.37
C ALA A 119 0.43 72.39 17.79
N ILE A 120 -0.58 72.50 18.66
CA ILE A 120 -1.11 73.80 19.14
C ILE A 120 -0.30 74.35 20.32
N HIS A 121 0.10 73.50 21.25
CA HIS A 121 0.59 73.94 22.57
C HIS A 121 2.11 73.83 22.76
N LEU A 122 2.85 73.16 21.87
CA LEU A 122 4.28 72.89 22.06
C LEU A 122 5.13 73.41 20.87
N PRO A 123 6.32 74.03 21.12
CA PRO A 123 7.22 74.46 20.06
C PRO A 123 7.70 73.28 19.19
N ARG A 124 7.85 73.51 17.88
CA ARG A 124 8.24 72.52 16.85
C ARG A 124 9.54 71.75 17.12
N THR A 125 10.32 72.16 18.12
CA THR A 125 11.58 71.55 18.56
C THR A 125 11.39 70.33 19.47
N HIS A 126 10.19 70.11 20.02
CA HIS A 126 9.86 68.94 20.84
C HIS A 126 9.11 67.90 20.00
N SER A 127 9.80 67.28 19.04
CA SER A 127 9.28 66.08 18.37
C SER A 127 9.18 64.96 19.41
N LEU A 128 7.98 64.71 19.92
CA LEU A 128 7.71 63.56 20.78
C LEU A 128 7.93 62.27 19.96
N PRO A 129 8.84 61.37 20.37
CA PRO A 129 9.18 60.17 19.61
C PRO A 129 7.95 59.33 19.23
N SER A 130 6.97 59.22 20.13
CA SER A 130 5.80 58.33 19.97
C SER A 130 4.72 58.78 18.96
N LEU A 131 4.89 59.90 18.25
CA LEU A 131 3.88 60.45 17.32
C LEU A 131 4.37 60.52 15.86
N THR A 132 5.54 59.96 15.55
CA THR A 132 6.05 59.92 14.18
C THR A 132 5.35 58.82 13.36
N LEU A 133 5.25 59.00 12.04
CA LEU A 133 4.67 57.99 11.12
C LEU A 133 5.43 56.65 11.17
N GLU A 134 6.72 56.70 11.54
CA GLU A 134 7.64 55.56 11.59
C GLU A 134 7.43 54.67 12.83
N ASP A 135 6.69 55.15 13.85
CA ASP A 135 6.40 54.42 15.11
C ASP A 135 4.95 53.89 15.17
N ASP A 136 4.23 53.81 14.05
CA ASP A 136 2.88 53.21 14.05
C ASP A 136 2.96 51.69 14.26
N PRO A 137 2.31 51.13 15.29
CA PRO A 137 2.36 49.69 15.57
C PRO A 137 1.67 48.85 14.49
N VAL A 138 0.90 49.45 13.58
CA VAL A 138 0.20 48.75 12.50
C VAL A 138 0.80 49.11 11.14
N PRO A 139 1.38 48.14 10.41
CA PRO A 139 1.87 48.36 9.05
C PRO A 139 0.76 48.79 8.07
N PRO A 140 1.10 49.56 7.02
CA PRO A 140 0.13 49.91 5.96
C PRO A 140 -0.52 48.66 5.36
N ASN A 141 -1.84 48.70 5.20
CA ASN A 141 -2.67 47.61 4.64
C ASN A 141 -2.60 46.29 5.42
N PHE A 142 -2.17 46.30 6.69
CA PHE A 142 -2.10 45.10 7.54
C PHE A 142 -3.44 44.36 7.62
N PHE A 143 -4.52 45.08 7.93
CA PHE A 143 -5.86 44.49 8.09
C PHE A 143 -6.50 44.05 6.77
N GLU A 144 -6.09 44.63 5.64
CA GLU A 144 -6.60 44.31 4.31
C GLU A 144 -5.92 43.03 3.77
N LYS A 145 -4.62 42.89 4.01
CA LYS A 145 -3.85 41.68 3.65
C LYS A 145 -4.12 40.51 4.59
N ALA A 146 -4.33 40.78 5.88
CA ALA A 146 -4.56 39.73 6.88
C ALA A 146 -5.93 39.00 6.73
N GLY A 147 -6.81 39.49 5.85
CA GLY A 147 -8.12 38.89 5.57
C GLY A 147 -8.25 38.14 4.24
N ILE A 148 -7.30 38.22 3.29
CA ILE A 148 -7.55 37.80 1.89
C ILE A 148 -6.73 36.59 1.40
N GLU A 149 -5.55 36.26 1.92
CA GLU A 149 -4.72 35.23 1.27
C GLU A 149 -4.43 34.03 2.16
N TRP A 150 -5.17 32.95 1.91
CA TRP A 150 -4.54 31.64 1.78
C TRP A 150 -4.88 31.10 0.39
N PRO A 151 -3.89 30.92 -0.50
CA PRO A 151 -4.06 30.04 -1.64
C PRO A 151 -4.26 28.64 -1.07
N HIS A 152 -5.51 28.16 -1.08
CA HIS A 152 -5.76 26.74 -1.07
C HIS A 152 -5.30 26.22 -2.44
N GLU A 153 -3.99 26.05 -2.61
CA GLU A 153 -3.44 25.22 -3.68
C GLU A 153 -3.74 23.76 -3.32
N SER A 154 -5.02 23.39 -3.43
CA SER A 154 -5.34 22.07 -3.92
C SER A 154 -5.22 22.17 -5.43
N GLU A 155 -4.03 21.85 -5.94
CA GLU A 155 -3.94 21.35 -7.31
C GLU A 155 -4.96 20.23 -7.43
N GLU A 156 -6.01 20.52 -8.18
CA GLU A 156 -6.94 19.54 -8.70
C GLU A 156 -6.10 18.49 -9.42
N CYS A 157 -6.02 17.31 -8.82
CA CYS A 157 -5.70 16.11 -9.57
C CYS A 157 -6.79 16.00 -10.64
N VAL A 158 -6.45 16.40 -11.87
CA VAL A 158 -7.24 16.21 -13.08
C VAL A 158 -7.34 14.71 -13.35
N GLY A 159 -8.19 14.04 -12.58
CA GLY A 159 -8.69 12.71 -12.84
C GLY A 159 -9.85 12.82 -13.81
N SER A 160 -9.54 12.82 -15.11
CA SER A 160 -10.54 12.53 -16.13
C SER A 160 -11.13 11.14 -15.89
N GLY A 161 -12.46 11.10 -15.69
CA GLY A 161 -13.30 9.93 -15.91
C GLY A 161 -13.73 9.19 -14.65
N MET A 162 -14.99 9.34 -14.23
CA MET A 162 -16.09 8.52 -14.73
C MET A 162 -17.41 8.89 -14.03
N SER A 163 -18.42 9.13 -14.89
CA SER A 163 -19.87 9.01 -14.72
C SER A 163 -20.48 9.00 -13.31
N VAL A 164 -21.25 10.08 -13.07
CA VAL A 164 -22.46 10.14 -12.26
C VAL A 164 -23.27 8.83 -12.21
N HIS A 165 -23.47 8.29 -11.01
CA HIS A 165 -24.72 7.65 -10.62
C HIS A 165 -25.09 8.15 -9.23
N SER A 166 -26.06 9.06 -9.22
CA SER A 166 -26.78 9.51 -8.04
C SER A 166 -27.43 8.31 -7.35
N ASN A 167 -27.37 8.27 -6.01
CA ASN A 167 -28.52 7.83 -5.23
C ASN A 167 -28.48 8.47 -3.84
N ALA A 168 -29.48 9.31 -3.61
CA ALA A 168 -29.78 9.91 -2.33
C ALA A 168 -30.36 8.87 -1.37
N LEU A 169 -29.97 8.99 -0.10
CA LEU A 169 -30.59 8.34 1.04
C LEU A 169 -32.05 8.80 1.16
N SER A 170 -32.99 7.87 1.39
CA SER A 170 -34.23 8.10 2.17
C SER A 170 -34.94 6.78 2.48
N GLY A 171 -34.93 6.39 3.76
CA GLY A 171 -36.02 5.72 4.48
C GLY A 171 -36.45 4.30 4.09
N LEU A 172 -36.43 3.36 5.05
CA LEU A 172 -37.63 2.90 5.77
C LEU A 172 -37.30 1.73 6.74
N SER A 173 -38.16 1.62 7.76
CA SER A 173 -38.16 0.74 8.92
C SER A 173 -38.25 -0.78 8.67
N SER A 174 -37.65 -1.51 9.62
CA SER A 174 -38.14 -2.70 10.37
C SER A 174 -39.07 -3.73 9.71
N THR A 175 -38.66 -5.02 9.69
CA THR A 175 -39.25 -6.19 10.41
C THR A 175 -39.08 -7.55 9.69
N LEU A 176 -38.82 -8.59 10.53
CA LEU A 176 -39.13 -10.03 10.46
C LEU A 176 -38.54 -11.02 9.41
N ALA A 177 -37.80 -12.00 9.96
CA ALA A 177 -37.97 -13.47 9.87
C ALA A 177 -38.05 -14.24 8.52
N GLY A 178 -37.11 -15.18 8.32
CA GLY A 178 -37.44 -16.62 8.13
C GLY A 178 -37.14 -17.35 6.80
N ILE A 179 -36.00 -18.09 6.71
CA ILE A 179 -35.75 -19.51 6.26
C ILE A 179 -36.36 -20.02 4.89
N PRO A 180 -35.77 -20.97 4.08
CA PRO A 180 -34.39 -21.29 3.64
C PRO A 180 -34.22 -21.81 2.15
N ASN A 181 -32.95 -22.09 1.74
CA ASN A 181 -32.41 -23.21 0.92
C ASN A 181 -32.74 -23.48 -0.60
N ILE A 182 -31.70 -24.01 -1.28
CA ILE A 182 -31.56 -24.81 -2.55
C ILE A 182 -31.70 -24.03 -3.89
N GLY A 183 -30.82 -24.11 -4.92
CA GLY A 183 -29.60 -24.87 -5.20
C GLY A 183 -29.24 -24.85 -6.71
N LEU A 184 -27.96 -25.11 -7.04
CA LEU A 184 -27.36 -25.54 -8.34
C LEU A 184 -26.95 -24.46 -9.40
N PRO A 185 -26.00 -24.74 -10.34
CA PRO A 185 -24.54 -24.83 -10.14
C PRO A 185 -23.65 -24.11 -11.24
N ALA A 186 -22.35 -23.92 -10.94
CA ALA A 186 -21.07 -23.87 -11.73
C ALA A 186 -21.04 -23.64 -13.28
N PRO A 187 -19.92 -23.24 -13.98
CA PRO A 187 -18.50 -23.53 -13.63
C PRO A 187 -17.34 -22.56 -14.08
N PHE A 188 -16.12 -22.85 -13.56
CA PHE A 188 -14.74 -22.69 -14.13
C PHE A 188 -14.22 -21.29 -14.55
N LEU A 189 -13.05 -20.81 -14.10
CA LEU A 189 -11.70 -21.31 -14.42
C LEU A 189 -10.62 -20.94 -13.37
N THR A 190 -9.73 -21.91 -13.18
CA THR A 190 -8.36 -21.96 -12.61
C THR A 190 -7.42 -20.77 -12.90
N HIS A 191 -6.39 -20.53 -12.04
CA HIS A 191 -4.95 -20.78 -12.34
C HIS A 191 -3.94 -19.87 -11.56
N HIS A 192 -3.24 -20.47 -10.58
CA HIS A 192 -1.79 -20.44 -10.22
C HIS A 192 -0.93 -19.16 -9.97
N GLN A 193 0.03 -19.36 -9.04
CA GLN A 193 1.45 -18.90 -8.96
C GLN A 193 1.76 -17.39 -8.81
N GLY A 194 2.62 -16.92 -7.90
CA GLY A 194 3.64 -17.54 -7.03
C GLY A 194 4.86 -16.62 -6.95
N GLY A 195 5.58 -16.61 -5.81
CA GLY A 195 7.03 -16.31 -5.78
C GLY A 195 7.54 -15.09 -4.98
N ALA A 196 7.85 -15.34 -3.71
CA ALA A 196 9.20 -15.33 -3.11
C ALA A 196 10.06 -14.03 -2.98
N LEU A 197 10.38 -13.76 -1.69
CA LEU A 197 11.68 -13.43 -1.07
C LEU A 197 12.21 -11.99 -1.07
N GLY A 198 12.52 -11.48 0.13
CA GLY A 198 13.54 -10.45 0.31
C GLY A 198 13.62 -9.67 1.64
N GLN A 199 14.05 -10.35 2.72
CA GLN A 199 14.96 -9.88 3.81
C GLN A 199 14.69 -8.64 4.70
N MET A 200 14.83 -8.93 6.00
CA MET A 200 14.95 -8.09 7.20
C MET A 200 15.96 -6.93 7.14
N ARG A 201 15.66 -5.84 7.89
CA ARG A 201 16.69 -5.09 8.63
C ARG A 201 16.12 -4.34 9.85
N SER A 202 16.70 -4.62 11.02
CA SER A 202 16.47 -4.02 12.34
C SER A 202 17.29 -2.71 12.56
N PRO A 203 17.10 -1.97 13.67
CA PRO A 203 17.27 -0.52 13.75
C PRO A 203 18.65 -0.08 14.28
N GLN A 204 19.17 1.06 13.81
CA GLN A 204 20.31 1.73 14.44
C GLN A 204 20.19 3.27 14.41
N LYS A 205 20.15 3.83 15.63
CA LYS A 205 20.77 5.04 16.18
C LYS A 205 20.71 6.38 15.42
N LEU A 206 20.12 7.33 16.14
CA LEU A 206 20.33 8.78 16.16
C LEU A 206 21.82 9.16 16.00
N ASP A 207 22.10 10.11 15.10
CA ASP A 207 23.18 11.06 15.27
C ASP A 207 22.85 12.40 14.57
N GLN A 208 23.38 13.48 15.15
CA GLN A 208 22.93 14.85 14.97
C GLN A 208 23.67 15.58 13.81
N ARG A 209 23.01 16.65 13.34
CA ARG A 209 23.26 17.60 12.23
C ARG A 209 24.71 18.13 12.05
N PRO A 210 25.03 18.67 10.86
CA PRO A 210 25.07 20.15 10.73
C PRO A 210 24.29 20.73 9.52
N LEU A 211 23.81 21.97 9.68
CA LEU A 211 23.11 22.79 8.69
C LEU A 211 24.02 23.21 7.51
N PRO A 212 23.49 23.34 6.27
CA PRO A 212 24.19 24.01 5.16
C PRO A 212 24.00 25.55 5.15
N PRO A 213 24.89 26.31 4.48
CA PRO A 213 24.90 27.78 4.44
C PRO A 213 23.85 28.41 3.48
N PRO A 214 23.58 29.74 3.58
CA PRO A 214 22.57 30.49 2.78
C PRO A 214 22.98 30.73 1.29
N PRO A 215 22.05 31.21 0.43
CA PRO A 215 21.96 30.82 -0.97
C PRO A 215 22.81 31.67 -1.93
N GLY A 216 23.43 30.99 -2.90
CA GLY A 216 23.97 31.59 -4.13
C GLY A 216 22.93 31.64 -5.27
N PRO A 217 23.25 32.33 -6.38
CA PRO A 217 22.30 32.62 -7.47
C PRO A 217 21.82 31.34 -8.18
N PRO A 218 20.63 31.35 -8.81
CA PRO A 218 20.00 30.16 -9.36
C PRO A 218 20.83 29.61 -10.53
N ALA A 219 21.41 28.43 -10.33
CA ALA A 219 21.96 27.65 -11.43
C ALA A 219 20.81 27.16 -12.34
N PRO A 220 21.02 27.08 -13.66
CA PRO A 220 20.01 26.60 -14.59
C PRO A 220 19.61 25.17 -14.21
N ALA A 221 18.31 24.96 -13.97
CA ALA A 221 17.75 23.68 -13.60
C ALA A 221 18.25 22.60 -14.58
N PHE A 222 19.06 21.68 -14.05
CA PHE A 222 19.43 20.44 -14.71
C PHE A 222 18.13 19.63 -14.87
N ARG A 223 17.40 19.87 -15.96
CA ARG A 223 16.21 19.11 -16.31
C ARG A 223 16.67 17.69 -16.56
N GLN A 224 16.54 16.83 -15.55
CA GLN A 224 16.74 15.40 -15.69
C GLN A 224 15.71 14.93 -16.71
N GLN A 225 16.16 14.72 -17.96
CA GLN A 225 15.32 14.10 -18.95
C GLN A 225 14.95 12.71 -18.42
N PRO A 226 13.65 12.35 -18.43
CA PRO A 226 13.23 11.04 -17.97
C PRO A 226 13.98 9.94 -18.73
N PRO A 227 14.44 8.88 -18.04
CA PRO A 227 15.24 7.83 -18.65
C PRO A 227 14.53 7.21 -19.86
N PRO A 228 15.26 6.87 -20.94
CA PRO A 228 14.65 6.27 -22.12
C PRO A 228 13.97 4.94 -21.77
N MET A 229 12.71 4.79 -22.17
CA MET A 229 11.89 3.60 -21.92
C MET A 229 11.89 2.65 -23.13
N LYS A 230 11.54 1.38 -22.93
CA LYS A 230 11.26 0.38 -23.97
C LYS A 230 9.90 -0.29 -23.70
N SER A 231 9.20 -0.75 -24.73
CA SER A 231 7.97 -1.54 -24.53
C SER A 231 8.28 -3.01 -24.26
N CYS A 232 7.57 -3.62 -23.31
CA CYS A 232 7.62 -5.07 -23.08
C CYS A 232 7.07 -5.83 -24.30
N LEU A 233 7.70 -6.93 -24.72
CA LEU A 233 7.23 -7.74 -25.85
C LEU A 233 5.99 -8.59 -25.53
N SER A 234 5.65 -8.77 -24.26
CA SER A 234 4.50 -9.58 -23.83
C SER A 234 3.28 -8.72 -23.51
N CYS A 235 3.43 -7.71 -22.64
CA CYS A 235 2.31 -6.87 -22.24
C CYS A 235 2.33 -5.46 -22.85
N HIS A 236 3.31 -5.13 -23.69
CA HIS A 236 3.43 -3.85 -24.40
C HIS A 236 3.60 -2.59 -23.53
N GLN A 237 3.59 -2.73 -22.20
CA GLN A 237 3.80 -1.63 -21.27
C GLN A 237 5.23 -1.09 -21.30
N GLN A 238 5.37 0.22 -21.03
CA GLN A 238 6.66 0.89 -20.97
C GLN A 238 7.44 0.46 -19.72
N ILE A 239 8.66 -0.04 -19.93
CA ILE A 239 9.59 -0.48 -18.89
C ILE A 239 10.94 0.22 -19.10
N HIS A 240 11.76 0.33 -18.06
CA HIS A 240 13.11 0.90 -18.18
C HIS A 240 13.93 0.15 -19.25
N ARG A 241 14.66 0.87 -20.11
CA ARG A 241 15.37 0.28 -21.27
C ARG A 241 16.32 -0.86 -20.91
N ASN A 242 16.90 -0.83 -19.72
CA ASN A 242 17.83 -1.86 -19.23
C ASN A 242 17.17 -2.90 -18.30
N ALA A 243 15.85 -2.88 -18.08
CA ALA A 243 15.18 -3.87 -17.23
C ALA A 243 15.30 -5.29 -17.86
N PRO A 244 15.83 -6.29 -17.13
CA PRO A 244 15.99 -7.66 -17.65
C PRO A 244 14.67 -8.43 -17.68
N ILE A 245 13.70 -8.05 -16.84
CA ILE A 245 12.38 -8.65 -16.68
C ILE A 245 11.34 -7.53 -16.58
N CYS A 246 10.15 -7.71 -17.17
CA CYS A 246 9.05 -6.77 -17.00
C CYS A 246 8.53 -6.81 -15.54
N PRO A 247 8.45 -5.69 -14.81
CA PRO A 247 7.96 -5.69 -13.43
C PRO A 247 6.48 -6.10 -13.33
N LEU A 248 5.70 -5.83 -14.39
CA LEU A 248 4.25 -6.07 -14.46
C LEU A 248 3.91 -7.53 -14.78
N CYS A 249 4.47 -8.10 -15.86
CA CYS A 249 4.10 -9.45 -16.31
C CYS A 249 5.20 -10.51 -16.12
N LYS A 250 6.35 -10.14 -15.54
CA LYS A 250 7.50 -11.01 -15.31
C LYS A 250 8.12 -11.68 -16.55
N ALA A 251 7.68 -11.30 -17.76
CA ALA A 251 8.30 -11.78 -18.99
C ALA A 251 9.73 -11.25 -19.16
N LYS A 252 10.63 -12.11 -19.65
CA LYS A 252 12.04 -11.77 -19.89
C LYS A 252 12.15 -10.77 -21.05
N SER A 253 12.78 -9.62 -20.80
CA SER A 253 12.96 -8.60 -21.81
C SER A 253 14.27 -8.85 -22.57
N ARG A 254 14.17 -9.06 -23.89
CA ARG A 254 15.34 -9.18 -24.77
C ARG A 254 15.68 -7.81 -25.37
N SER A 255 16.96 -7.43 -25.32
CA SER A 255 17.43 -6.23 -26.03
C SER A 255 17.29 -6.42 -27.53
N ARG A 256 16.84 -5.39 -28.24
CA ARG A 256 16.75 -5.40 -29.72
C ARG A 256 18.13 -5.40 -30.40
N ASN A 257 19.21 -5.10 -29.67
CA ASN A 257 20.58 -5.09 -30.21
C ASN A 257 21.53 -5.94 -29.35
N PRO A 258 21.49 -7.28 -29.48
CA PRO A 258 22.40 -8.15 -28.74
C PRO A 258 23.84 -7.96 -29.24
N LYS A 259 24.78 -7.74 -28.32
CA LYS A 259 26.21 -7.73 -28.64
C LYS A 259 26.60 -9.11 -29.18
N LYS A 260 27.24 -9.16 -30.36
CA LYS A 260 27.69 -10.41 -30.98
C LYS A 260 28.64 -11.16 -30.03
N PRO A 261 28.49 -12.48 -29.83
CA PRO A 261 29.41 -13.24 -29.02
C PRO A 261 30.81 -13.22 -29.64
N LYS A 262 31.84 -12.96 -28.83
CA LYS A 262 33.24 -13.07 -29.26
C LYS A 262 33.52 -14.54 -29.60
N LYS A 263 34.07 -14.78 -30.80
CA LYS A 263 34.62 -16.10 -31.17
C LYS A 263 35.75 -16.43 -30.19
N LYS A 264 35.75 -17.66 -29.68
CA LYS A 264 36.84 -18.20 -28.87
C LYS A 264 37.75 -18.91 -29.88
N ASP A 265 38.93 -18.34 -30.12
CA ASP A 265 40.03 -18.99 -30.85
C ASP A 265 40.70 -20.05 -29.96
#